data_AF-A0A842YF42-F1
#
_entry.id   AF-A0A842YF42-F1
#
_cell.length_a   1.000
_cell.length_b   1.000
_cell.length_c   1.000
_cell.angle_alpha   90.00
_cell.angle_beta   90.00
_cell.angle_gamma   90.00
#
_symmetry.space_group_name_H-M   'P 1'
#
loop_
_entity.id
_entity.type
_entity.pdbx_description
1 polymer ?
#
loop_
_entity_poly.entity_id
_entity_poly.type
_entity_poly.pdbx_seq_one_letter_code
_entity_poly.pdbx_strand_id
1 'polypeptide(L)'
;IAFIGDMKAPNVQASAGYIGEGVILEATALGLNTCWVGGFFKRESVVKQIDLKDSEQILAITPIGYSKEEADRVGNSAKKYRRKDLNGFILSKERKIGEWTDSALEAARFAPSAANRQPWRFAINESSITISSNSKREGFGVSRRLDCGIAMLHLELGALVNGLNGSWEFLEYPQVAKYNIT
;
A
#
# COMPACT_ATOMS: atom_id res chain seq x y z
N ILE A 1 15.82 4.47 -3.19
CA ILE A 1 15.67 3.51 -2.06
C ILE A 1 15.12 2.20 -2.64
N ALA A 2 15.66 1.04 -2.23
CA ALA A 2 15.15 -0.28 -2.62
C ALA A 2 14.39 -0.91 -1.45
N PHE A 3 13.24 -1.52 -1.73
CA PHE A 3 12.44 -2.28 -0.77
C PHE A 3 12.69 -3.77 -1.00
N ILE A 4 13.38 -4.39 -0.06
CA ILE A 4 13.84 -5.78 -0.14
C ILE A 4 13.05 -6.60 0.87
N GLY A 5 12.63 -7.79 0.47
CA GLY A 5 11.92 -8.72 1.34
C GLY A 5 12.52 -10.12 1.29
N ASP A 6 12.64 -10.76 2.46
CA ASP A 6 12.94 -12.19 2.56
C ASP A 6 11.70 -12.99 2.17
N MET A 7 11.78 -13.71 1.06
CA MET A 7 10.68 -14.48 0.49
C MET A 7 10.27 -15.69 1.35
N LYS A 8 11.05 -16.05 2.36
CA LYS A 8 10.66 -17.04 3.39
C LYS A 8 9.82 -16.43 4.49
N ALA A 9 9.85 -15.10 4.68
CA ALA A 9 9.07 -14.45 5.71
C ALA A 9 7.57 -14.48 5.35
N PRO A 10 6.69 -14.85 6.31
CA PRO A 10 5.26 -14.84 6.06
C PRO A 10 4.81 -13.42 5.75
N ASN A 11 3.89 -13.27 4.79
CA ASN A 11 3.28 -11.98 4.43
C ASN A 11 4.25 -10.89 3.94
N VAL A 12 5.49 -11.25 3.58
CA VAL A 12 6.57 -10.31 3.22
C VAL A 12 6.13 -9.20 2.25
N GLN A 13 5.29 -9.53 1.27
CA GLN A 13 4.77 -8.56 0.30
C GLN A 13 3.95 -7.46 0.97
N ALA A 14 3.00 -7.82 1.84
CA ALA A 14 2.17 -6.85 2.54
C ALA A 14 2.98 -6.06 3.58
N SER A 15 3.87 -6.73 4.31
CA SER A 15 4.76 -6.06 5.27
C SER A 15 5.68 -5.04 4.59
N ALA A 16 6.26 -5.38 3.43
CA ALA A 16 7.10 -4.47 2.67
C ALA A 16 6.31 -3.27 2.11
N GLY A 17 5.07 -3.49 1.66
CA GLY A 17 4.18 -2.41 1.24
C GLY A 17 3.85 -1.46 2.39
N TYR A 18 3.52 -2.00 3.57
CA TYR A 18 3.20 -1.24 4.78
C TYR A 18 4.39 -0.40 5.25
N ILE A 19 5.55 -1.02 5.47
CA ILE A 19 6.75 -0.33 5.97
C ILE A 19 7.29 0.64 4.91
N GLY A 20 7.31 0.21 3.65
CA GLY A 20 7.80 1.03 2.55
C GLY A 20 6.96 2.30 2.37
N GLU A 21 5.64 2.22 2.55
CA GLU A 21 4.80 3.41 2.48
C GLU A 21 5.07 4.39 3.63
N GLY A 22 5.53 3.92 4.79
CA GLY A 22 6.00 4.79 5.87
C GLY A 22 7.18 5.67 5.43
N VAL A 23 8.15 5.08 4.72
CA VAL A 23 9.28 5.81 4.12
C VAL A 23 8.78 6.83 3.09
N ILE A 24 7.78 6.46 2.29
CA ILE A 24 7.19 7.32 1.25
C ILE A 24 6.45 8.52 1.85
N LEU A 25 5.66 8.29 2.90
CA LEU A 25 4.90 9.34 3.58
C LEU A 25 5.82 10.27 4.36
N GLU A 26 6.86 9.75 5.01
CA GLU A 26 7.87 10.57 5.68
C GLU A 26 8.64 11.44 4.68
N ALA A 27 9.08 10.86 3.55
CA ALA A 27 9.68 11.63 2.47
C ALA A 27 8.74 12.75 1.97
N THR A 28 7.45 12.45 1.84
CA THR A 28 6.43 13.45 1.45
C THR A 28 6.33 14.57 2.50
N ALA A 29 6.32 14.23 3.79
CA ALA A 29 6.28 15.20 4.89
C ALA A 29 7.52 16.12 4.92
N LEU A 30 8.68 15.61 4.50
CA LEU A 30 9.92 16.36 4.33
C LEU A 30 9.98 17.17 3.02
N GLY A 31 8.90 17.20 2.23
CA GLY A 31 8.85 17.92 0.96
C GLY A 31 9.56 17.23 -0.21
N LEU A 32 9.89 15.94 -0.08
CA LEU A 32 10.51 15.14 -1.13
C LEU A 32 9.46 14.40 -1.97
N ASN A 33 9.72 14.31 -3.27
CA ASN A 33 8.90 13.55 -4.20
C ASN A 33 9.42 12.11 -4.34
N THR A 34 8.49 11.18 -4.49
CA THR A 34 8.75 9.73 -4.59
C THR A 34 7.83 9.06 -5.61
N CYS A 35 8.21 7.87 -6.08
CA CYS A 35 7.39 7.04 -6.97
C CYS A 35 7.61 5.55 -6.71
N TRP A 36 6.54 4.76 -6.60
CA TRP A 36 6.66 3.30 -6.52
C TRP A 36 7.00 2.72 -7.89
N VAL A 37 8.16 2.08 -8.02
CA VAL A 37 8.62 1.42 -9.25
C VAL A 37 8.88 -0.05 -8.98
N GLY A 38 7.99 -0.93 -9.45
CA GLY A 38 8.14 -2.37 -9.28
C GLY A 38 8.52 -3.15 -10.54
N GLY A 39 7.96 -2.79 -11.69
CA GLY A 39 8.18 -3.52 -12.96
C GLY A 39 9.22 -2.91 -13.90
N PHE A 40 9.46 -1.60 -13.81
CA PHE A 40 10.19 -0.82 -14.83
C PHE A 40 11.57 -0.35 -14.32
N PHE A 41 12.39 -1.28 -13.84
CA PHE A 41 13.79 -1.01 -13.50
C PHE A 41 14.69 -2.19 -13.88
N LYS A 42 15.97 -1.91 -14.14
CA LYS A 42 16.99 -2.93 -14.43
C LYS A 42 17.41 -3.59 -13.12
N ARG A 43 16.83 -4.75 -12.81
CA ARG A 43 17.12 -5.49 -11.56
C ARG A 43 18.61 -5.78 -11.41
N GLU A 44 19.27 -6.16 -12.49
CA GLU A 44 20.69 -6.49 -12.53
C GLU A 44 21.56 -5.30 -12.13
N SER A 45 21.15 -4.08 -12.48
CA SER A 45 21.85 -2.86 -12.08
C SER A 45 21.71 -2.57 -10.59
N VAL A 46 20.59 -2.92 -9.98
CA VAL A 46 20.35 -2.72 -8.54
C VAL A 46 21.05 -3.79 -7.72
N VAL A 47 20.98 -5.05 -8.14
CA VAL A 47 21.64 -6.18 -7.47
C VAL A 47 23.17 -5.98 -7.41
N LYS A 48 23.78 -5.36 -8.42
CA LYS A 48 25.22 -5.03 -8.39
C LYS A 48 25.64 -4.03 -7.29
N GLN A 49 24.68 -3.34 -6.68
CA GLN A 49 24.91 -2.29 -5.68
C GLN A 49 24.45 -2.72 -4.27
N ILE A 50 23.87 -3.91 -4.13
CA ILE A 50 23.24 -4.39 -2.89
C ILE A 50 23.66 -5.83 -2.68
N ASP A 51 24.12 -6.15 -1.48
CA ASP A 51 24.37 -7.53 -1.07
C ASP A 51 23.04 -8.19 -0.67
N LEU A 52 22.50 -9.05 -1.53
CA LEU A 52 21.25 -9.77 -1.30
C LEU A 52 21.54 -11.21 -0.86
N LYS A 53 20.82 -11.68 0.16
CA LYS A 53 20.83 -13.09 0.55
C LYS A 53 20.00 -13.93 -0.42
N ASP A 54 20.23 -15.25 -0.43
CA ASP A 54 19.58 -16.20 -1.35
C ASP A 54 18.03 -16.15 -1.34
N SER A 55 17.42 -15.84 -0.19
CA SER A 55 15.96 -15.74 -0.07
C SER A 55 15.42 -14.33 -0.23
N GLU A 56 16.27 -13.32 -0.39
CA GLU A 56 15.85 -11.92 -0.51
C GLU A 56 15.57 -11.53 -1.96
N GLN A 57 14.52 -10.73 -2.16
CA GLN A 57 14.19 -10.16 -3.46
C GLN A 57 13.89 -8.67 -3.36
N ILE A 58 14.28 -7.92 -4.39
CA ILE A 58 13.87 -6.53 -4.55
C ILE A 58 12.41 -6.52 -5.00
N LEU A 59 11.52 -6.15 -4.09
CA LEU A 59 10.07 -6.12 -4.32
C LEU A 59 9.65 -4.85 -5.07
N ALA A 60 10.31 -3.74 -4.79
CA ALA A 60 10.16 -2.46 -5.50
C ALA A 60 11.35 -1.54 -5.22
N ILE A 61 11.44 -0.46 -5.98
CA ILE A 61 12.32 0.67 -5.70
C ILE A 61 11.52 1.97 -5.72
N THR A 62 12.09 3.01 -5.12
CA THR A 62 11.58 4.37 -5.25
C THR A 62 12.71 5.37 -5.48
N PRO A 63 12.66 6.20 -6.54
CA PRO A 63 13.47 7.41 -6.58
C PRO A 63 12.97 8.39 -5.51
N ILE A 64 13.86 9.20 -4.98
CA ILE A 64 13.56 10.24 -3.98
C ILE A 64 14.34 11.50 -4.31
N GLY A 65 13.71 12.67 -4.23
CA GLY A 65 14.35 13.95 -4.50
C GLY A 65 13.33 15.06 -4.76
N TYR A 66 13.80 16.20 -5.26
CA TYR A 66 12.94 17.33 -5.63
C TYR A 66 12.62 17.31 -7.13
N SER A 67 11.35 17.49 -7.50
CA SER A 67 10.96 17.70 -8.91
C SER A 67 10.92 19.20 -9.25
N LYS A 68 11.25 19.54 -10.50
CA LYS A 68 11.22 20.94 -11.01
C LYS A 68 9.82 21.50 -11.19
N GLU A 69 8.82 20.63 -11.28
CA GLU A 69 7.40 20.97 -11.37
C GLU A 69 6.68 20.32 -10.19
N GLU A 70 5.55 20.90 -9.74
CA GLU A 70 4.48 20.15 -9.04
C GLU A 70 3.84 19.17 -10.04
N ALA A 71 4.66 18.31 -10.62
CA ALA A 71 4.20 17.23 -11.46
C ALA A 71 3.54 16.24 -10.51
N ASP A 72 2.21 16.27 -10.49
CA ASP A 72 1.42 15.21 -9.92
C ASP A 72 1.98 13.87 -10.38
N ARG A 73 1.96 12.90 -9.46
CA ARG A 73 2.73 11.63 -9.41
C ARG A 73 2.64 10.68 -10.62
N VAL A 74 2.15 11.14 -11.78
CA VAL A 74 2.09 10.47 -13.07
C VAL A 74 2.32 11.54 -14.15
N GLY A 75 3.50 11.54 -14.79
CA GLY A 75 4.03 12.65 -15.60
C GLY A 75 3.07 13.31 -16.61
N ASN A 76 3.26 14.63 -16.79
CA ASN A 76 2.81 15.51 -17.88
C ASN A 76 1.45 15.23 -18.54
N SER A 77 0.47 14.81 -17.75
CA SER A 77 -0.92 14.83 -18.18
C SER A 77 -1.80 14.86 -16.95
N ALA A 78 -2.73 15.81 -16.94
CA ALA A 78 -3.89 15.88 -16.08
C ALA A 78 -4.83 14.64 -16.21
N LYS A 79 -4.30 13.42 -16.12
CA LYS A 79 -5.05 12.22 -15.73
C LYS A 79 -5.03 12.18 -14.20
N LYS A 80 -5.73 13.15 -13.62
CA LYS A 80 -6.30 13.23 -12.25
C LYS A 80 -6.17 11.89 -11.52
N TYR A 81 -5.77 11.89 -10.25
CA TYR A 81 -5.89 10.76 -9.32
C TYR A 81 -7.28 10.09 -9.38
N ARG A 82 -7.51 9.22 -10.38
CA ARG A 82 -8.79 8.56 -10.60
C ARG A 82 -8.82 7.36 -9.68
N ARG A 83 -9.20 7.64 -8.44
CA ARG A 83 -9.61 6.61 -7.50
C ARG A 83 -11.05 6.24 -7.78
N LYS A 84 -11.34 4.94 -7.80
CA LYS A 84 -12.71 4.44 -7.94
C LYS A 84 -13.52 4.84 -6.71
N ASP A 85 -14.84 4.81 -6.85
CA ASP A 85 -15.75 5.05 -5.74
C ASP A 85 -15.51 4.05 -4.60
N LEU A 86 -15.53 4.53 -3.36
CA LEU A 86 -15.26 3.69 -2.18
C LEU A 86 -16.25 2.52 -2.09
N ASN A 87 -17.52 2.74 -2.45
CA ASN A 87 -18.55 1.71 -2.36
C ASN A 87 -18.22 0.50 -3.24
N GLY A 88 -17.46 0.69 -4.32
CA GLY A 88 -16.99 -0.40 -5.18
C GLY A 88 -15.94 -1.31 -4.53
N PHE A 89 -15.43 -0.95 -3.35
CA PHE A 89 -14.45 -1.72 -2.59
C PHE A 89 -15.03 -2.43 -1.37
N ILE A 90 -16.23 -2.07 -0.89
CA ILE A 90 -16.80 -2.61 0.35
C ILE A 90 -17.59 -3.90 0.06
N LEU A 91 -17.24 -5.00 0.74
CA LEU A 91 -17.85 -6.33 0.57
C LEU A 91 -18.89 -6.68 1.64
N SER A 92 -18.79 -6.08 2.83
CA SER A 92 -19.74 -6.28 3.94
C SER A 92 -21.08 -5.59 3.66
N LYS A 93 -22.10 -5.82 4.51
CA LYS A 93 -23.31 -4.98 4.52
C LYS A 93 -23.07 -3.69 5.30
N GLU A 94 -22.34 -3.84 6.40
CA GLU A 94 -21.90 -2.76 7.27
C GLU A 94 -20.97 -1.84 6.49
N ARG A 95 -21.12 -0.53 6.74
CA ARG A 95 -20.40 0.54 6.03
C ARG A 95 -19.60 1.44 6.98
N LYS A 96 -19.91 1.42 8.27
CA LYS A 96 -19.34 2.32 9.26
C LYS A 96 -19.33 1.66 10.64
N ILE A 97 -18.24 1.84 11.37
CA ILE A 97 -18.08 1.48 12.77
C ILE A 97 -17.53 2.74 13.47
N GLY A 98 -18.41 3.60 13.95
CA GLY A 98 -18.00 4.90 14.51
C GLY A 98 -17.38 5.87 13.50
N GLU A 99 -16.99 7.06 13.97
CA GLU A 99 -16.60 8.18 13.10
C GLU A 99 -15.28 7.99 12.34
N TRP A 100 -14.35 7.23 12.90
CA TRP A 100 -13.03 6.99 12.30
C TRP A 100 -13.08 6.19 10.99
N THR A 101 -14.16 5.41 10.76
CA THR A 101 -14.23 4.47 9.63
C THR A 101 -14.14 5.19 8.29
N ASP A 102 -14.79 6.36 8.16
CA ASP A 102 -14.82 7.11 6.90
C ASP A 102 -13.42 7.62 6.55
N SER A 103 -12.69 8.17 7.53
CA SER A 103 -11.31 8.63 7.33
C SER A 103 -10.35 7.47 7.02
N ALA A 104 -10.48 6.34 7.71
CA ALA A 104 -9.65 5.16 7.48
C ALA A 104 -9.85 4.58 6.08
N LEU A 105 -11.11 4.40 5.67
CA LEU A 105 -11.43 3.85 4.35
C LEU A 105 -11.09 4.82 3.21
N GLU A 106 -11.33 6.12 3.37
CA GLU A 106 -10.93 7.11 2.36
C GLU A 106 -9.41 7.21 2.24
N ALA A 107 -8.67 7.25 3.34
CA ALA A 107 -7.21 7.22 3.30
C ALA A 107 -6.70 5.98 2.56
N ALA A 108 -7.20 4.79 2.92
CA ALA A 108 -6.86 3.54 2.24
C ALA A 108 -7.23 3.56 0.74
N ARG A 109 -8.33 4.22 0.36
CA ARG A 109 -8.73 4.41 -1.04
C ARG A 109 -7.74 5.29 -1.81
N PHE A 110 -7.14 6.29 -1.15
CA PHE A 110 -6.15 7.18 -1.74
C PHE A 110 -4.75 6.58 -1.84
N ALA A 111 -4.46 5.47 -1.16
CA ALA A 111 -3.18 4.75 -1.28
C ALA A 111 -2.73 4.54 -2.75
N PRO A 112 -1.43 4.63 -3.05
CA PRO A 112 -0.91 4.28 -4.38
C PRO A 112 -1.01 2.77 -4.65
N SER A 113 -1.02 2.40 -5.92
CA SER A 113 -0.94 0.99 -6.34
C SER A 113 -0.35 0.85 -7.73
N ALA A 114 0.26 -0.30 -8.01
CA ALA A 114 0.82 -0.60 -9.32
C ALA A 114 -0.22 -0.38 -10.43
N ALA A 115 0.14 0.44 -11.44
CA ALA A 115 -0.74 0.86 -12.54
C ALA A 115 -2.11 1.40 -12.09
N ASN A 116 -2.19 1.99 -10.89
CA ASN A 116 -3.43 2.50 -10.28
C ASN A 116 -4.57 1.44 -10.21
N ARG A 117 -4.21 0.15 -10.07
CA ARG A 117 -5.17 -0.97 -10.16
C ARG A 117 -6.13 -1.08 -8.97
N GLN A 118 -5.77 -0.51 -7.82
CA GLN A 118 -6.60 -0.44 -6.60
C GLN A 118 -7.17 -1.82 -6.20
N PRO A 119 -6.30 -2.79 -5.85
CA PRO A 119 -6.70 -4.19 -5.71
C PRO A 119 -7.42 -4.52 -4.39
N TRP A 120 -7.40 -3.62 -3.41
CA TRP A 120 -7.98 -3.81 -2.09
C TRP A 120 -9.51 -3.91 -2.11
N ARG A 121 -10.04 -4.70 -1.19
CA ARG A 121 -11.45 -4.81 -0.84
C ARG A 121 -11.58 -4.78 0.68
N PHE A 122 -12.60 -4.11 1.19
CA PHE A 122 -12.80 -3.90 2.63
C PHE A 122 -14.04 -4.68 3.10
N ALA A 123 -13.91 -5.44 4.17
CA ALA A 123 -15.03 -6.00 4.91
C ALA A 123 -15.04 -5.40 6.31
N ILE A 124 -16.12 -4.71 6.64
CA ILE A 124 -16.32 -3.95 7.87
C ILE A 124 -17.15 -4.84 8.80
N ASN A 125 -16.66 -5.10 10.01
CA ASN A 125 -17.31 -5.91 11.04
C ASN A 125 -17.41 -5.11 12.35
N GLU A 126 -18.17 -5.55 13.33
CA GLU A 126 -18.45 -4.80 14.58
C GLU A 126 -17.25 -4.11 15.24
N SER A 127 -16.06 -4.70 15.21
CA SER A 127 -14.83 -4.17 15.83
C SER A 127 -13.59 -4.24 14.94
N SER A 128 -13.75 -4.38 13.62
CA SER A 128 -12.59 -4.54 12.72
C SER A 128 -12.88 -4.22 11.27
N ILE A 129 -11.80 -3.94 10.52
CA ILE A 129 -11.84 -3.86 9.05
C ILE A 129 -10.83 -4.85 8.46
N THR A 130 -11.32 -5.77 7.63
CA THR A 130 -10.48 -6.71 6.89
C THR A 130 -10.19 -6.20 5.49
N ILE A 131 -8.91 -6.18 5.10
CA ILE A 131 -8.46 -5.91 3.74
C ILE A 131 -8.26 -7.24 3.00
N SER A 132 -8.81 -7.35 1.80
CA SER A 132 -8.64 -8.49 0.88
C SER A 132 -8.08 -8.06 -0.48
N SER A 133 -7.33 -8.94 -1.13
CA SER A 133 -6.89 -8.74 -2.51
C SER A 133 -7.94 -9.28 -3.49
N ASN A 134 -8.26 -8.53 -4.52
CA ASN A 134 -9.20 -8.95 -5.56
C ASN A 134 -8.68 -10.04 -6.52
N SER A 135 -7.40 -10.43 -6.45
CA SER A 135 -6.83 -11.49 -7.29
C SER A 135 -5.52 -12.05 -6.72
N LYS A 136 -5.20 -13.32 -7.05
CA LYS A 136 -3.85 -13.89 -6.87
C LYS A 136 -2.87 -13.45 -7.95
N ARG A 137 -3.36 -13.02 -9.12
CA ARG A 137 -2.51 -12.72 -10.27
C ARG A 137 -1.67 -11.49 -10.00
N GLU A 138 -0.35 -11.66 -10.10
CA GLU A 138 0.57 -10.55 -10.21
C GLU A 138 0.27 -9.75 -11.48
N GLY A 139 0.62 -8.47 -11.45
CA GLY A 139 0.47 -7.58 -12.60
C GLY A 139 1.53 -6.51 -12.54
N PHE A 140 2.12 -6.18 -13.68
CA PHE A 140 3.24 -5.23 -13.77
C PHE A 140 4.46 -5.64 -12.92
N GLY A 141 4.63 -6.94 -12.65
CA GLY A 141 5.70 -7.45 -11.79
C GLY A 141 5.57 -7.08 -10.31
N VAL A 142 4.38 -6.67 -9.86
CA VAL A 142 4.11 -6.27 -8.47
C VAL A 142 3.00 -7.12 -7.89
N SER A 143 3.24 -7.69 -6.70
CA SER A 143 2.24 -8.41 -5.92
C SER A 143 1.10 -7.50 -5.48
N ARG A 144 -0.15 -7.97 -5.57
CA ARG A 144 -1.30 -7.22 -5.06
C ARG A 144 -1.31 -7.13 -3.54
N ARG A 145 -0.65 -8.06 -2.85
CA ARG A 145 -0.48 -7.99 -1.40
C ARG A 145 0.41 -6.83 -1.00
N LEU A 146 1.41 -6.47 -1.82
CA LEU A 146 2.22 -5.27 -1.61
C LEU A 146 1.36 -4.01 -1.66
N ASP A 147 0.54 -3.85 -2.69
CA ASP A 147 -0.39 -2.71 -2.77
C ASP A 147 -1.39 -2.70 -1.59
N CYS A 148 -1.85 -3.87 -1.13
CA CYS A 148 -2.70 -3.93 0.06
C CYS A 148 -1.95 -3.52 1.31
N GLY A 149 -0.67 -3.86 1.44
CA GLY A 149 0.22 -3.38 2.51
C GLY A 149 0.34 -1.86 2.55
N ILE A 150 0.49 -1.22 1.38
CA ILE A 150 0.46 0.24 1.25
C ILE A 150 -0.89 0.78 1.79
N ALA A 151 -2.01 0.19 1.35
CA ALA A 151 -3.34 0.60 1.83
C ALA A 151 -3.57 0.34 3.33
N MET A 152 -2.92 -0.67 3.92
CA MET A 152 -2.96 -0.92 5.37
C MET A 152 -2.43 0.28 6.16
N LEU A 153 -1.27 0.83 5.77
CA LEU A 153 -0.72 1.99 6.49
C LEU A 153 -1.64 3.20 6.39
N HIS A 154 -2.17 3.48 5.20
CA HIS A 154 -3.12 4.59 5.02
C HIS A 154 -4.39 4.39 5.85
N LEU A 155 -4.91 3.17 5.94
CA LEU A 155 -6.07 2.85 6.76
C LEU A 155 -5.81 3.15 8.24
N GLU A 156 -4.69 2.65 8.74
CA GLU A 156 -4.27 2.84 10.14
C GLU A 156 -4.07 4.31 10.48
N LEU A 157 -3.38 5.08 9.63
CA LEU A 157 -3.20 6.52 9.84
C LEU A 157 -4.54 7.27 9.79
N GLY A 158 -5.45 6.89 8.89
CA GLY A 158 -6.79 7.48 8.83
C GLY A 158 -7.63 7.19 10.08
N ALA A 159 -7.46 6.01 10.69
CA ALA A 159 -8.05 5.68 11.98
C ALA A 159 -7.40 6.50 13.13
N LEU A 160 -6.07 6.59 13.12
CA LEU A 160 -5.28 7.27 14.15
C LEU A 160 -5.57 8.77 14.24
N VAL A 161 -5.79 9.45 13.12
CA VAL A 161 -6.17 10.88 13.10
C VAL A 161 -7.48 11.14 13.86
N ASN A 162 -8.34 10.12 13.99
CA ASN A 162 -9.56 10.17 14.79
C ASN A 162 -9.38 9.60 16.20
N GLY A 163 -8.13 9.45 16.67
CA GLY A 163 -7.80 8.95 18.00
C GLY A 163 -7.96 7.44 18.17
N LEU A 164 -8.21 6.68 17.10
CA LEU A 164 -8.41 5.24 17.19
C LEU A 164 -7.11 4.48 16.92
N ASN A 165 -6.70 3.68 17.90
CA ASN A 165 -5.58 2.75 17.76
C ASN A 165 -6.09 1.34 17.47
N GLY A 166 -5.20 0.50 16.96
CA GLY A 166 -5.51 -0.88 16.63
C GLY A 166 -4.25 -1.65 16.28
N SER A 167 -4.45 -2.87 15.80
CA SER A 167 -3.37 -3.76 15.39
C SER A 167 -3.75 -4.58 14.18
N TRP A 168 -2.74 -4.92 13.37
CA TRP A 168 -2.91 -5.78 12.20
C TRP A 168 -2.70 -7.24 12.55
N GLU A 169 -3.69 -8.04 12.23
CA GLU A 169 -3.61 -9.49 12.16
C GLU A 169 -3.50 -9.91 10.69
N PHE A 170 -2.39 -10.53 10.28
CA PHE A 170 -2.24 -11.00 8.91
C PHE A 170 -3.10 -12.24 8.64
N LEU A 171 -3.67 -12.32 7.43
CA LEU A 171 -4.58 -13.38 7.01
C LEU A 171 -4.16 -14.00 5.67
N GLU A 172 -4.65 -15.21 5.44
CA GLU A 172 -4.46 -15.97 4.21
C GLU A 172 -5.35 -15.48 3.06
N TYR A 173 -4.92 -15.75 1.83
CA TYR A 173 -5.66 -15.35 0.64
C TYR A 173 -7.11 -15.89 0.65
N PRO A 174 -8.13 -15.09 0.25
CA PRO A 174 -8.05 -13.77 -0.39
C PRO A 174 -7.82 -12.59 0.54
N GLN A 175 -7.96 -12.82 1.85
CA GLN A 175 -7.70 -11.80 2.85
C GLN A 175 -6.20 -11.50 2.91
N VAL A 176 -5.86 -10.31 3.38
CA VAL A 176 -4.48 -9.85 3.52
C VAL A 176 -4.19 -9.60 4.99
N ALA A 177 -5.02 -8.77 5.62
CA ALA A 177 -4.92 -8.49 7.04
C ALA A 177 -6.25 -7.96 7.57
N LYS A 178 -6.42 -8.05 8.88
CA LYS A 178 -7.55 -7.52 9.64
C LYS A 178 -7.03 -6.49 10.63
N TYR A 179 -7.57 -5.28 10.57
CA TYR A 179 -7.32 -4.22 11.55
C TYR A 179 -8.28 -4.41 12.71
N ASN A 180 -7.77 -4.84 13.86
CA ASN A 180 -8.53 -5.00 15.09
C ASN A 180 -8.38 -3.73 15.93
N ILE A 181 -9.50 -3.13 16.32
CA ILE A 181 -9.54 -1.93 17.15
C ILE A 181 -9.17 -2.31 18.59
N THR A 182 -8.42 -1.45 19.28
CA THR A 182 -8.06 -1.58 20.70
C THR A 182 -8.73 -0.54 21.56
#